data_AF-A0A956DGU5-F1
#
_entry.id   AF-A0A956DGU5-F1
#
_cell.length_a   1.000
_cell.length_b   1.000
_cell.length_c   1.000
_cell.angle_alpha   90.00
_cell.angle_beta   90.00
_cell.angle_gamma   90.00
#
_symmetry.space_group_name_H-M   'P 1'
#
loop_
_entity.id
_entity.type
_entity.pdbx_description
1 polymer ?
#
loop_
_entity_poly.entity_id
_entity_poly.type
_entity_poly.pdbx_seq_one_letter_code
_entity_poly.pdbx_strand_id
1 'polypeptide(L)'
;MALCAFAVVAASSTVQADEVEVFARVVVDSTPLRSGPGSSFRQVGLAVRGDTFPVKKRATSGYWFQIERPDGTLAWVLGDAVYNHELGEGEGTRYRVFAPPPLRDAHVEIAATFGSLGGGGSMAIRPTFLIAPYFGLEVTAAVAVS
;
A
#
# COMPACT_ATOMS: atom_id res chain seq x y z
N MET A 1 41.21 -38.02 22.71
CA MET A 1 40.99 -37.05 21.61
C MET A 1 39.52 -37.13 21.23
N ALA A 2 38.71 -36.20 21.74
CA ALA A 2 37.25 -36.21 21.53
C ALA A 2 36.91 -35.38 20.28
N LEU A 3 36.33 -36.03 19.28
CA LEU A 3 35.88 -35.40 18.03
C LEU A 3 34.48 -34.82 18.27
N CYS A 4 34.32 -33.50 18.25
CA CYS A 4 33.00 -32.85 18.26
C CYS A 4 32.48 -32.76 16.83
N ALA A 5 31.37 -33.43 16.52
CA ALA A 5 30.65 -33.25 15.28
C ALA A 5 29.60 -32.13 15.46
N PHE A 6 29.77 -31.02 14.74
CA PHE A 6 28.73 -30.00 14.62
C PHE A 6 27.68 -30.47 13.61
N ALA A 7 26.45 -30.71 14.07
CA ALA A 7 25.31 -30.96 13.20
C ALA A 7 24.79 -29.63 12.66
N VAL A 8 24.85 -29.43 11.34
CA VAL A 8 24.15 -28.33 10.66
C VAL A 8 22.67 -28.68 10.60
N VAL A 9 21.84 -27.99 11.39
CA VAL A 9 20.40 -28.00 11.23
C VAL A 9 20.06 -27.03 10.09
N ALA A 10 19.73 -27.58 8.93
CA ALA A 10 19.14 -26.82 7.84
C ALA A 10 17.67 -26.54 8.19
N ALA A 11 17.37 -25.31 8.63
CA ALA A 11 16.00 -24.83 8.72
C ALA A 11 15.44 -24.71 7.30
N SER A 12 14.54 -25.61 6.92
CA SER A 12 13.73 -25.43 5.72
C SER A 12 12.66 -24.40 6.03
N SER A 13 12.94 -23.12 5.77
CA SER A 13 11.90 -22.11 5.67
C SER A 13 11.10 -22.42 4.41
N THR A 14 9.91 -22.99 4.57
CA THR A 14 8.91 -22.95 3.52
C THR A 14 8.71 -21.48 3.19
N VAL A 15 9.08 -21.10 1.98
CA VAL A 15 8.66 -19.84 1.38
C VAL A 15 7.14 -19.97 1.26
N GLN A 16 6.42 -19.51 2.28
CA GLN A 16 5.01 -19.18 2.14
C GLN A 16 4.97 -18.19 0.98
N ALA A 17 4.38 -18.62 -0.14
CA ALA A 17 4.16 -17.74 -1.27
C ALA A 17 3.42 -16.51 -0.75
N ASP A 18 4.06 -15.35 -0.92
CA ASP A 18 3.47 -14.04 -0.78
C ASP A 18 2.15 -14.06 -1.58
N GLU A 19 1.02 -14.24 -0.89
CA GLU A 19 -0.30 -14.24 -1.53
C GLU A 19 -0.54 -12.78 -1.88
N VAL A 20 -0.12 -12.39 -3.09
CA VAL A 20 -0.37 -11.06 -3.63
C VAL A 20 -1.88 -10.84 -3.59
N GLU A 21 -2.34 -10.07 -2.60
CA GLU A 21 -3.75 -9.76 -2.44
C GLU A 21 -4.13 -8.76 -3.53
N VAL A 22 -4.74 -9.28 -4.59
CA VAL A 22 -5.28 -8.47 -5.67
C VAL A 22 -6.63 -7.95 -5.24
N PHE A 23 -6.86 -6.66 -5.37
CA PHE A 23 -8.15 -6.02 -5.10
C PHE A 23 -8.76 -5.48 -6.39
N ALA A 24 -10.07 -5.64 -6.55
CA ALA A 24 -10.84 -5.11 -7.65
C ALA A 24 -11.67 -3.91 -7.15
N ARG A 25 -11.35 -2.72 -7.65
CA ARG A 25 -12.10 -1.49 -7.38
C ARG A 25 -13.06 -1.18 -8.52
N VAL A 26 -14.33 -1.00 -8.24
CA VAL A 26 -15.35 -0.66 -9.25
C VAL A 26 -15.13 0.76 -9.75
N VAL A 27 -15.02 0.94 -11.08
CA VAL A 27 -14.75 2.24 -11.72
C VAL A 27 -15.95 2.81 -12.47
N VAL A 28 -16.94 1.97 -12.79
CA VAL A 28 -18.22 2.37 -13.41
C VAL A 28 -19.26 2.70 -12.34
N ASP A 29 -20.32 3.43 -12.70
CA ASP A 29 -21.35 3.86 -11.75
C ASP A 29 -22.01 2.69 -11.01
N SER A 30 -22.33 1.62 -11.74
CA SER A 30 -22.77 0.35 -11.15
C SER A 30 -22.44 -0.84 -12.05
N THR A 31 -22.21 -2.00 -11.44
CA THR A 31 -21.95 -3.26 -12.14
C THR A 31 -22.65 -4.43 -11.45
N PRO A 32 -23.31 -5.32 -12.21
CA PRO A 32 -23.99 -6.48 -11.62
C PRO A 32 -22.96 -7.53 -11.17
N LEU A 33 -23.08 -7.96 -9.91
CA LEU A 33 -22.35 -9.11 -9.40
C LEU A 33 -23.10 -10.38 -9.79
N ARG A 34 -22.40 -11.37 -10.32
CA ARG A 34 -23.00 -12.60 -10.89
C ARG A 34 -22.55 -13.86 -10.16
N SER A 35 -23.33 -14.93 -10.29
CA SER A 35 -23.02 -16.23 -9.68
C SER A 35 -21.91 -17.01 -10.39
N GLY A 36 -21.56 -16.64 -11.63
CA GLY A 36 -20.52 -17.30 -12.42
C GLY A 36 -19.85 -16.36 -13.42
N PRO A 37 -18.74 -16.80 -14.04
CA PRO A 37 -17.98 -16.02 -15.00
C PRO A 37 -18.70 -16.00 -16.36
N GLY A 38 -19.59 -15.03 -16.53
CA GLY A 38 -20.30 -14.84 -17.80
C GLY A 38 -21.55 -13.97 -17.65
N SER A 39 -21.98 -13.36 -18.75
CA SER A 39 -23.17 -12.51 -18.80
C SER A 39 -24.49 -13.29 -18.69
N SER A 40 -24.47 -14.59 -18.98
CA SER A 40 -25.63 -15.49 -18.88
C SER A 40 -25.91 -15.98 -17.46
N PHE A 41 -24.97 -15.82 -16.53
CA PHE A 41 -25.16 -16.19 -15.13
C PHE A 41 -26.08 -15.20 -14.41
N ARG A 42 -26.83 -15.71 -13.44
CA ARG A 42 -27.77 -14.91 -12.63
C ARG A 42 -27.03 -13.81 -11.87
N GLN A 43 -27.64 -12.63 -11.81
CA GLN A 43 -27.20 -11.55 -10.94
C GLN A 43 -27.52 -11.87 -9.47
N VAL A 44 -26.49 -11.84 -8.62
CA VAL A 44 -26.55 -12.09 -7.17
C VAL A 44 -26.42 -10.81 -6.35
N GLY A 45 -26.06 -9.69 -6.98
CA GLY A 45 -25.95 -8.39 -6.32
C GLY A 45 -25.63 -7.27 -7.29
N LEU A 46 -25.41 -6.09 -6.75
CA LEU A 46 -24.98 -4.89 -7.47
C LEU A 46 -23.80 -4.29 -6.68
N ALA A 47 -22.74 -3.93 -7.39
CA ALA A 47 -21.65 -3.13 -6.83
C ALA A 47 -21.67 -1.74 -7.47
N VAL A 48 -21.29 -0.73 -6.71
CA VAL A 48 -21.29 0.67 -7.15
C VAL A 48 -19.87 1.22 -7.24
N ARG A 49 -19.72 2.34 -7.93
CA ARG A 49 -18.43 3.00 -8.09
C ARG A 49 -17.72 3.23 -6.76
N GLY A 50 -16.46 2.82 -6.69
CA GLY A 50 -15.62 3.00 -5.51
C GLY A 50 -15.60 1.80 -4.56
N ASP A 51 -16.54 0.86 -4.69
CA ASP A 51 -16.49 -0.40 -3.94
C ASP A 51 -15.22 -1.17 -4.30
N THR A 52 -14.55 -1.72 -3.29
CA THR A 52 -13.33 -2.50 -3.44
C THR A 52 -13.52 -3.86 -2.81
N PHE A 53 -13.20 -4.92 -3.57
CA PHE A 53 -13.31 -6.29 -3.09
C PHE A 53 -12.01 -7.07 -3.32
N PRO A 54 -11.60 -7.94 -2.39
CA PRO A 54 -10.49 -8.85 -2.61
C PRO A 54 -10.84 -9.85 -3.72
N VAL A 55 -9.91 -10.03 -4.66
CA VAL A 55 -10.01 -10.95 -5.78
C VAL A 55 -9.40 -12.29 -5.37
N LYS A 56 -10.21 -13.34 -5.40
CA LYS A 56 -9.77 -14.70 -5.09
C LYS A 56 -9.28 -15.45 -6.31
N LYS A 57 -9.93 -15.26 -7.45
CA LYS A 57 -9.61 -15.98 -8.70
C LYS A 57 -9.91 -15.13 -9.92
N ARG A 58 -9.18 -15.41 -11.00
CA ARG A 58 -9.52 -14.95 -12.35
C ARG A 58 -10.11 -16.11 -13.14
N ALA A 59 -11.13 -15.86 -13.95
CA ALA A 59 -11.67 -16.89 -14.85
C ALA A 59 -10.66 -17.24 -15.95
N THR A 60 -10.61 -18.51 -16.33
CA THR A 60 -9.78 -18.98 -17.46
C THR A 60 -10.32 -18.49 -18.81
N SER A 61 -11.63 -18.26 -18.90
CA SER A 61 -12.30 -17.77 -20.10
C SER A 61 -13.10 -16.50 -19.81
N GLY A 62 -12.97 -15.53 -20.71
CA GLY A 62 -13.53 -14.19 -20.54
C GLY A 62 -12.78 -13.34 -19.50
N TYR A 63 -13.10 -12.06 -19.47
CA TYR A 63 -12.47 -11.11 -18.56
C TYR A 63 -13.32 -10.99 -17.29
N TRP A 64 -13.28 -12.00 -16.42
CA TRP A 64 -14.06 -12.07 -15.18
C TRP A 64 -13.18 -12.33 -13.96
N PHE A 65 -13.54 -11.71 -12.85
CA PHE A 65 -12.86 -11.86 -11.57
C PHE A 65 -13.85 -12.35 -10.51
N GLN A 66 -13.42 -13.35 -9.73
CA GLN A 66 -14.14 -13.81 -8.57
C GLN A 66 -13.69 -12.98 -7.37
N ILE A 67 -14.63 -12.26 -6.79
CA ILE A 67 -14.44 -11.41 -5.63
C ILE A 67 -15.09 -12.03 -4.40
N GLU A 68 -14.57 -11.71 -3.23
CA GLU A 68 -15.21 -12.01 -1.94
C GLU A 68 -15.90 -10.75 -1.39
N ARG A 69 -17.18 -10.89 -1.04
CA ARG A 69 -17.99 -9.80 -0.47
C ARG A 69 -17.79 -9.72 1.05
N PRO A 70 -18.17 -8.61 1.71
CA PRO A 70 -18.08 -8.46 3.17
C PRO A 70 -18.77 -9.60 3.94
N ASP A 71 -19.81 -10.21 3.36
CA ASP A 71 -20.54 -11.34 3.94
C ASP A 71 -19.82 -12.69 3.78
N GLY A 72 -18.56 -12.71 3.32
CA GLY A 72 -17.78 -13.92 3.01
C GLY A 72 -18.27 -14.69 1.77
N THR A 73 -19.30 -14.19 1.08
CA THR A 73 -19.85 -14.87 -0.09
C THR A 73 -19.13 -14.46 -1.37
N LEU A 74 -18.79 -15.44 -2.20
CA LEU A 74 -18.13 -15.20 -3.49
C LEU A 74 -19.11 -14.73 -4.57
N ALA A 75 -18.67 -13.81 -5.41
CA ALA A 75 -19.39 -13.36 -6.59
C ALA A 75 -18.43 -13.07 -7.74
N TRP A 76 -18.95 -12.98 -8.96
CA TRP A 76 -18.18 -12.67 -10.16
C TRP A 76 -18.49 -11.27 -10.66
N VAL A 77 -17.45 -10.53 -11.01
CA VAL A 77 -17.54 -9.19 -11.59
C VAL A 77 -16.83 -9.15 -12.94
N LEU A 78 -17.39 -8.39 -13.88
CA LEU A 78 -16.78 -8.17 -15.19
C LEU A 78 -15.51 -7.31 -15.02
N GLY A 79 -14.40 -7.78 -15.58
CA GLY A 79 -13.11 -7.11 -15.51
C GLY A 79 -13.12 -5.70 -16.07
N ASP A 80 -13.87 -5.43 -17.14
CA ASP A 80 -13.96 -4.09 -17.73
C ASP A 80 -14.62 -3.06 -16.79
N ALA A 81 -15.38 -3.52 -15.79
CA ALA A 81 -16.03 -2.67 -14.81
C ALA A 81 -15.14 -2.36 -13.58
N VAL A 82 -14.00 -3.03 -13.46
CA VAL A 82 -13.13 -2.95 -12.27
C VAL A 82 -11.69 -2.63 -12.65
N TYR A 83 -11.07 -1.78 -11.85
CA TYR A 83 -9.64 -1.59 -11.85
C TYR A 83 -9.01 -2.51 -10.81
N ASN A 84 -8.20 -3.45 -11.27
CA ASN A 84 -7.46 -4.33 -10.37
C ASN A 84 -6.17 -3.63 -9.95
N HIS A 85 -5.93 -3.60 -8.64
CA HIS A 85 -4.63 -3.22 -8.11
C HIS A 85 -4.14 -4.32 -7.19
N GLU A 86 -2.89 -4.70 -7.38
CA GLU A 86 -2.20 -5.59 -6.47
C GLU A 86 -1.86 -4.73 -5.25
N LEU A 87 -2.52 -4.96 -4.12
CA LEU A 87 -1.92 -4.53 -2.86
C LEU A 87 -0.86 -5.58 -2.55
N GLY A 88 0.25 -5.54 -3.30
CA GLY A 88 1.47 -6.08 -2.76
C GLY A 88 1.70 -5.38 -1.44
N GLU A 89 2.18 -6.11 -0.44
CA GLU A 89 2.58 -5.58 0.87
C GLU A 89 3.62 -4.42 0.78
N GLY A 90 4.00 -3.99 -0.44
CA GLY A 90 4.86 -2.86 -0.76
C GLY A 90 4.28 -1.71 -1.61
N GLU A 91 2.97 -1.67 -1.95
CA GLU A 91 2.41 -0.53 -2.73
C GLU A 91 1.58 0.48 -1.91
N GLY A 92 1.81 0.51 -0.60
CA GLY A 92 1.51 1.68 0.26
C GLY A 92 2.65 2.69 0.36
N THR A 93 3.87 2.37 -0.13
CA THR A 93 5.04 3.23 0.05
C THR A 93 6.13 2.90 -0.96
N ARG A 94 5.95 3.25 -2.25
CA ARG A 94 7.14 3.61 -3.03
C ARG A 94 7.63 4.93 -2.46
N TYR A 95 8.58 4.84 -1.54
CA TYR A 95 9.35 5.98 -1.05
C TYR A 95 9.95 6.68 -2.27
N ARG A 96 9.29 7.75 -2.75
CA ARG A 96 9.95 8.64 -3.70
C ARG A 96 11.06 9.28 -2.87
N VAL A 97 12.31 9.04 -3.27
CA VAL A 97 13.53 9.44 -2.55
C VAL A 97 13.52 10.93 -2.18
N PHE A 98 12.67 11.75 -2.82
CA PHE A 98 12.51 13.18 -2.54
C PHE A 98 11.05 13.69 -2.44
N ALA A 99 10.07 12.85 -2.15
CA ALA A 99 8.74 13.34 -1.77
C ALA A 99 8.04 12.34 -0.84
N PRO A 100 7.93 12.63 0.47
CA PRO A 100 6.93 11.93 1.25
C PRO A 100 5.55 12.35 0.73
N PRO A 101 4.66 11.42 0.33
CA PRO A 101 3.25 11.74 0.37
C PRO A 101 2.95 12.13 1.82
N PRO A 102 2.31 13.29 2.07
CA PRO A 102 1.97 13.65 3.43
C PRO A 102 1.15 12.49 4.00
N LEU A 103 1.57 11.96 5.15
CA LEU A 103 0.69 11.11 5.93
C LEU A 103 -0.56 11.95 6.14
N ARG A 104 -1.74 11.38 5.88
CA ARG A 104 -3.02 12.11 5.99
C ARG A 104 -3.21 12.75 7.37
N ASP A 105 -2.47 12.25 8.36
CA ASP A 105 -2.49 12.67 9.75
C ASP A 105 -1.13 13.24 10.23
N ALA A 106 -0.23 13.63 9.32
CA ALA A 106 0.99 14.32 9.70
C ALA A 106 0.65 15.70 10.28
N HIS A 107 1.02 15.92 11.55
CA HIS A 107 0.89 17.22 12.21
C HIS A 107 2.22 17.97 12.32
N VAL A 108 3.35 17.26 12.11
CA VAL A 108 4.68 17.81 12.29
C VAL A 108 5.63 17.25 11.24
N GLU A 109 6.40 18.14 10.62
CA GLU A 109 7.57 17.81 9.79
C GLU A 109 8.83 18.37 10.45
N ILE A 110 9.99 17.73 10.25
CA ILE A 110 11.26 18.18 10.82
C ILE A 110 12.31 18.19 9.71
N ALA A 111 12.87 19.36 9.43
CA ALA A 111 14.05 19.51 8.59
C ALA A 111 15.27 19.90 9.44
N ALA A 112 16.44 19.40 9.08
CA ALA A 112 17.71 19.78 9.71
C ALA A 112 18.76 20.10 8.64
N THR A 113 19.62 21.08 8.92
CA THR A 113 20.72 21.50 8.04
C THR A 113 21.98 21.66 8.85
N PHE A 114 23.11 21.19 8.33
CA PHE A 114 24.41 21.24 8.98
C PHE A 114 25.44 21.82 8.00
N GLY A 115 26.35 22.66 8.49
CA GLY A 115 27.39 23.26 7.67
C GLY A 115 28.67 23.49 8.45
N SER A 116 29.82 23.48 7.79
CA SER A 116 31.11 23.87 8.38
C SER A 116 31.72 24.99 7.56
N LEU A 117 32.24 26.03 8.23
CA LEU A 117 32.87 27.18 7.58
C LEU A 117 34.00 27.71 8.46
N GLY A 118 35.22 27.77 7.90
CA GLY A 118 36.34 28.52 8.50
C GLY A 118 36.74 28.08 9.93
N GLY A 119 36.67 26.78 10.23
CA GLY A 119 36.97 26.22 11.56
C GLY A 119 35.75 26.08 12.47
N GLY A 120 34.65 26.77 12.15
CA GLY A 120 33.37 26.67 12.86
C GLY A 120 32.39 25.66 12.26
N GLY A 121 31.35 25.37 13.04
CA GLY A 121 30.21 24.52 12.66
C GLY A 121 28.89 25.27 12.80
N SER A 122 27.90 24.91 11.98
CA SER A 122 26.55 25.47 12.02
C SER A 122 25.53 24.34 11.93
N MET A 123 24.44 24.51 12.66
CA MET A 123 23.32 23.59 12.67
C MET A 123 22.02 24.39 12.73
N ALA A 124 21.06 24.02 11.88
CA ALA A 124 19.70 24.55 11.91
C ALA A 124 18.70 23.39 11.98
N ILE A 125 17.69 23.53 12.85
CA ILE A 125 16.53 22.65 12.90
C ILE A 125 15.30 23.51 12.56
N ARG A 126 14.44 22.99 11.68
CA ARG A 126 13.24 23.64 11.18
C ARG A 126 12.03 22.71 11.31
N PRO A 127 11.38 22.63 12.48
CA PRO A 127 10.09 21.97 12.59
C PRO A 127 9.01 22.79 11.89
N THR A 128 8.11 22.10 11.20
CA THR A 128 6.88 22.66 10.60
C THR A 128 5.68 21.99 11.22
N PHE A 129 4.79 22.78 11.81
CA PHE A 129 3.52 22.30 12.36
C PHE A 129 2.42 22.46 11.32
N LEU A 130 1.83 21.36 10.85
CA LEU A 130 0.75 21.36 9.87
C LEU A 130 -0.58 21.67 10.58
N ILE A 131 -1.13 22.84 10.31
CA ILE A 131 -2.40 23.32 10.89
C ILE A 131 -3.56 23.01 9.94
N ALA A 132 -3.29 22.95 8.64
CA ALA A 132 -4.21 22.47 7.61
C ALA A 132 -3.41 21.71 6.53
N PRO A 133 -4.07 20.92 5.66
CA PRO A 133 -3.38 20.12 4.63
C PRO A 133 -2.46 20.91 3.68
N TYR A 134 -2.61 22.23 3.62
CA TYR A 134 -1.83 23.13 2.77
C TYR A 134 -1.19 24.29 3.55
N PHE A 135 -1.31 24.29 4.88
CA PHE A 135 -0.85 25.40 5.73
C PHE A 135 -0.07 24.86 6.92
N GLY A 136 1.20 25.24 6.98
CA GLY A 136 2.10 24.89 8.07
C GLY A 136 2.75 26.12 8.68
N LEU A 137 2.97 26.10 10.00
CA LEU A 137 3.78 27.08 10.72
C LEU A 137 5.17 26.53 10.94
N GLU A 138 6.17 27.20 10.37
CA GLU A 138 7.57 26.80 10.48
C GLU A 138 8.28 27.60 11.57
N VAL A 139 9.07 26.93 12.40
CA VAL A 139 9.98 27.54 13.37
C VAL A 139 11.40 27.23 12.95
N THR A 140 12.31 28.20 13.02
CA THR A 140 13.73 27.97 12.74
C THR A 140 14.55 28.17 14.01
N ALA A 141 15.28 27.13 14.43
CA ALA A 141 16.27 27.19 15.49
C ALA A 141 17.66 26.94 14.90
N ALA A 142 18.57 27.90 15.00
CA ALA A 142 19.92 27.78 14.45
C ALA A 142 20.99 28.12 15.50
N VAL A 143 22.08 27.37 15.48
CA VAL A 143 23.25 27.55 16.35
C VAL A 143 24.50 27.51 15.48
N ALA A 144 25.46 28.39 15.77
CA ALA A 144 26.77 28.38 15.17
C ALA A 144 27.83 28.34 16.28
N VAL A 145 28.87 27.54 16.07
CA VAL A 145 30.05 27.42 16.94
C VAL A 145 31.28 27.81 16.13
N SER A 146 32.21 28.55 16.76
CA SER A 146 33.48 28.98 16.17
C SER A 146 34.64 28.19 16.74
#